data_AF-A0A2U9BF00-F1
#
_entry.id   AF-A0A2U9BF00-F1
#
_cell.length_a   1.000
_cell.length_b   1.000
_cell.length_c   1.000
_cell.angle_alpha   90.00
_cell.angle_beta   90.00
_cell.angle_gamma   90.00
#
_symmetry.space_group_name_H-M   'P 1'
#
loop_
_entity.id
_entity.type
_entity.pdbx_description
1 polymer ?
#
loop_
_entity_poly.entity_id
_entity_poly.type
_entity_poly.pdbx_seq_one_letter_code
_entity_poly.pdbx_strand_id
1 'polypeptide(L)'
;DFKCADNKVIAGVYSDHSTILTDRKWKFYCCSATNFSTFNCKDTPVINYYDEYFSWKVASSNYLTGVRSTFDSHTKDRRWSFSYCQGTTQ
;
A
#
# COMPACT_ATOMS: atom_id res chain seq x y z
N ASP A 1 5.85 -7.01 -3.22
CA ASP A 1 5.14 -6.97 -1.93
C ASP A 1 5.96 -6.08 -0.99
N PHE A 2 5.33 -5.14 -0.32
CA PHE A 2 5.96 -4.27 0.67
C PHE A 2 5.10 -4.23 1.93
N LYS A 3 5.72 -4.38 3.10
CA LYS A 3 5.08 -4.19 4.41
C LYS A 3 5.98 -3.36 5.31
N CYS A 4 5.39 -2.41 6.01
CA CYS A 4 6.03 -1.76 7.13
C CYS A 4 6.27 -2.77 8.26
N ALA A 5 7.29 -2.51 9.08
CA ALA A 5 7.48 -3.25 10.33
C ALA A 5 6.29 -3.04 11.29
N ASP A 6 6.21 -3.88 12.31
CA ASP A 6 5.18 -3.78 13.34
C ASP A 6 5.11 -2.38 13.94
N ASN A 7 3.89 -1.92 14.22
CA ASN A 7 3.61 -0.60 14.77
C ASN A 7 4.08 0.56 13.87
N LYS A 8 4.28 0.33 12.58
CA LYS A 8 4.54 1.37 11.59
C LYS A 8 3.48 1.38 10.50
N VAL A 9 3.24 2.57 9.96
CA VAL A 9 2.26 2.83 8.91
C VAL A 9 2.92 3.51 7.72
N ILE A 10 2.35 3.33 6.54
CA ILE A 10 2.78 4.03 5.33
C ILE A 10 2.40 5.50 5.48
N ALA A 11 3.42 6.36 5.50
CA ALA A 11 3.28 7.81 5.62
C ALA A 11 3.72 8.55 4.34
N GLY A 12 4.29 7.83 3.37
CA GLY A 12 4.69 8.40 2.09
C GLY A 12 4.76 7.35 1.00
N VAL A 13 4.40 7.76 -0.21
CA VAL A 13 4.50 6.96 -1.43
C VAL A 13 5.24 7.77 -2.46
N TYR A 14 6.20 7.16 -3.12
CA TYR A 14 6.93 7.76 -4.23
C TYR A 14 7.02 6.75 -5.37
N SER A 15 6.93 7.25 -6.60
CA SER A 15 7.04 6.43 -7.80
C SER A 15 8.01 7.05 -8.78
N ASP A 16 8.87 6.23 -9.36
CA ASP A 16 9.76 6.61 -10.45
C ASP A 16 9.45 5.76 -11.69
N HIS A 17 9.36 6.40 -12.85
CA HIS A 17 9.08 5.70 -14.10
C HIS A 17 10.39 5.21 -14.74
N SER A 18 10.54 3.90 -14.85
CA SER A 18 11.73 3.28 -15.43
C SER A 18 11.54 3.04 -16.92
N THR A 19 12.15 3.88 -17.77
CA THR A 19 12.08 3.73 -19.24
C THR A 19 12.57 2.37 -19.74
N ILE A 20 13.55 1.77 -19.08
CA ILE A 20 14.09 0.44 -19.43
C ILE A 20 13.06 -0.67 -19.19
N LEU A 21 12.29 -0.58 -18.10
CA LEU A 21 11.31 -1.61 -17.72
C LEU A 21 9.94 -1.30 -18.31
N THR A 22 9.72 -0.10 -18.84
CA THR A 22 8.40 0.42 -19.24
C THR A 22 7.36 0.24 -18.13
N ASP A 23 7.80 0.44 -16.88
CA ASP A 23 7.02 0.20 -15.67
C ASP A 23 7.47 1.16 -14.56
N ARG A 24 6.58 1.38 -13.59
CA ARG A 24 6.79 2.24 -12.44
C ARG A 24 7.39 1.46 -11.28
N LYS A 25 8.48 1.97 -10.70
CA LYS A 25 9.05 1.49 -9.45
C LYS A 25 8.43 2.25 -8.30
N TRP A 26 7.99 1.53 -7.28
CA TRP A 26 7.30 2.11 -6.13
C TRP A 26 8.18 2.05 -4.89
N LYS A 27 8.25 3.17 -4.16
CA LYS A 27 8.93 3.31 -2.89
C LYS A 27 7.91 3.74 -1.85
N PHE A 28 8.03 3.17 -0.66
CA PHE A 28 7.14 3.42 0.45
C PHE A 28 7.94 3.86 1.66
N TYR A 29 7.42 4.84 2.38
CA TYR A 29 8.02 5.37 3.60
C TYR A 29 7.14 5.02 4.79
N CYS A 30 7.76 4.42 5.82
CA CYS A 30 7.08 3.98 7.02
C CYS A 30 7.40 4.89 8.20
N CYS A 31 6.38 5.31 8.94
CA CYS A 31 6.49 6.07 10.19
C CYS A 31 5.83 5.34 11.35
N SER A 32 6.20 5.73 12.57
CA SER A 32 5.50 5.42 13.82
C SER A 32 5.38 6.70 14.64
N ALA A 33 4.52 6.67 15.66
CA ALA A 33 4.49 7.67 16.72
C ALA A 33 4.86 7.04 18.07
N THR A 34 5.17 7.88 19.07
CA THR A 34 5.39 7.43 20.45
C THR A 34 4.13 6.74 20.98
N ASN A 35 4.31 5.60 21.66
CA ASN A 35 3.23 4.74 22.18
C ASN A 35 2.19 4.29 21.15
N PHE A 36 2.54 4.32 19.86
CA PHE A 36 1.65 3.84 18.81
C PHE A 36 1.74 2.32 18.67
N SER A 37 0.58 1.67 18.56
CA SER A 37 0.46 0.24 18.33
C SER A 37 -0.56 -0.06 17.24
N THR A 38 -0.25 -1.05 16.40
CA THR A 38 -1.13 -1.56 15.36
C THR A 38 -1.76 -2.88 15.78
N PHE A 39 -3.06 -3.05 15.53
CA PHE A 39 -3.81 -4.26 15.84
C PHE A 39 -4.90 -4.51 14.78
N ASN A 40 -5.55 -5.68 14.82
CA ASN A 40 -6.62 -6.05 13.89
C ASN A 40 -6.25 -5.85 12.40
N CYS A 41 -5.04 -6.27 12.04
CA CYS A 41 -4.52 -6.14 10.68
C CYS A 41 -5.26 -7.04 9.67
N LYS A 42 -5.50 -6.51 8.47
CA LYS A 42 -6.20 -7.18 7.37
C LYS A 42 -5.50 -6.91 6.05
N ASP A 43 -5.64 -7.86 5.14
CA ASP A 43 -5.27 -7.71 3.74
C ASP A 43 -6.55 -7.59 2.91
N THR A 44 -6.55 -6.69 1.93
CA THR A 44 -7.61 -6.65 0.92
C THR A 44 -7.37 -7.73 -0.14
N PRO A 45 -8.42 -8.21 -0.83
CA PRO A 45 -8.23 -8.81 -2.14
C PRO A 45 -7.62 -7.79 -3.12
N VAL A 46 -7.41 -8.22 -4.37
CA VAL A 46 -7.13 -7.27 -5.45
C VAL A 46 -8.35 -6.36 -5.62
N ILE A 47 -8.14 -5.05 -5.62
CA ILE A 47 -9.24 -4.06 -5.53
C ILE A 47 -9.58 -3.37 -6.86
N ASN A 48 -8.81 -3.61 -7.91
CA ASN A 48 -9.02 -3.02 -9.23
C ASN A 48 -8.74 -4.00 -10.37
N TYR A 49 -9.35 -3.74 -11.51
CA TYR A 49 -9.02 -4.32 -12.81
C TYR A 49 -7.89 -3.53 -13.50
N TYR A 50 -7.32 -4.10 -14.57
CA TYR A 50 -6.40 -3.35 -15.43
C TYR A 50 -7.15 -2.24 -16.17
N ASP A 51 -6.45 -1.13 -16.44
CA ASP A 51 -6.95 0.09 -17.09
C ASP A 51 -8.12 0.78 -16.35
N GLU A 52 -8.42 0.34 -15.12
CA GLU A 52 -9.47 0.88 -14.28
C GLU A 52 -8.93 2.04 -13.42
N TYR A 53 -9.61 3.17 -13.50
CA TYR A 53 -9.49 4.21 -12.48
C TYR A 53 -10.19 3.73 -11.20
N PHE A 54 -9.43 3.60 -10.12
CA PHE A 54 -9.99 3.21 -8.82
C PHE A 54 -9.71 4.27 -7.75
N SER A 55 -10.64 4.39 -6.81
CA SER A 55 -10.46 5.10 -5.55
C SER A 55 -10.99 4.22 -4.43
N TRP A 56 -10.09 3.75 -3.58
CA TRP A 56 -10.43 2.93 -2.44
C TRP A 56 -9.98 3.61 -1.15
N LYS A 57 -10.85 3.62 -0.14
CA LYS A 57 -10.59 4.24 1.15
C LYS A 57 -10.65 3.20 2.24
N VAL A 58 -9.69 3.26 3.17
CA VAL A 58 -9.78 2.50 4.40
C VAL A 58 -10.70 3.21 5.38
N ALA A 59 -11.45 2.45 6.18
CA ALA A 59 -12.34 3.02 7.21
C ALA A 59 -11.55 3.79 8.27
N SER A 60 -12.20 4.74 8.95
CA SER A 60 -11.61 5.53 10.03
C SER A 60 -10.91 4.66 11.08
N SER A 61 -9.85 5.21 11.68
CA SER A 61 -8.98 4.53 12.65
C SER A 61 -8.14 3.37 12.10
N ASN A 62 -8.17 3.14 10.79
CA ASN A 62 -7.26 2.22 10.12
C ASN A 62 -6.18 2.98 9.35
N TYR A 63 -5.02 2.36 9.23
CA TYR A 63 -3.84 2.91 8.59
C TYR A 63 -3.26 1.88 7.63
N LEU A 64 -2.81 2.34 6.47
CA LEU A 64 -2.10 1.48 5.52
C LEU A 64 -0.77 1.03 6.12
N THR A 65 -0.49 -0.26 6.02
CA THR A 65 0.75 -0.88 6.52
C THR A 65 1.48 -1.68 5.46
N GLY A 66 0.84 -1.97 4.31
CA GLY A 66 1.47 -2.70 3.23
C GLY A 66 0.79 -2.48 1.88
N VAL A 67 1.55 -2.77 0.82
CA VAL A 67 1.11 -2.66 -0.57
C VAL A 67 1.62 -3.85 -1.37
N ARG A 68 0.71 -4.47 -2.11
CA ARG A 68 1.00 -5.50 -3.10
C ARG A 68 0.50 -5.03 -4.45
N SER A 69 1.30 -5.24 -5.47
CA SER A 69 0.86 -5.06 -6.85
C SER A 69 1.45 -6.10 -7.77
N THR A 70 0.68 -6.40 -8.81
CA THR A 70 1.06 -7.28 -9.91
C THR A 70 1.00 -6.47 -11.18
N PHE A 71 2.13 -6.41 -11.90
CA PHE A 71 2.24 -5.74 -13.19
C PHE A 71 1.86 -6.70 -14.31
N ASP A 72 1.11 -6.20 -15.29
CA ASP A 72 0.85 -6.88 -16.54
C ASP A 72 1.58 -6.20 -17.70
N SER A 73 2.37 -6.99 -18.42
CA SER A 73 3.20 -6.46 -19.51
C SER A 73 2.42 -6.14 -20.79
N HIS A 74 1.21 -6.68 -20.96
CA HIS A 74 0.38 -6.46 -22.13
C HIS A 74 -0.38 -5.14 -22.02
N THR A 75 -1.07 -4.91 -20.90
CA THR A 75 -1.77 -3.64 -20.61
C THR A 75 -0.82 -2.53 -20.16
N LYS A 76 0.38 -2.89 -19.69
CA LYS A 76 1.34 -1.97 -19.04
C LYS A 76 0.77 -1.33 -17.78
N ASP A 77 -0.06 -2.07 -17.07
CA ASP A 77 -0.77 -1.60 -15.87
C ASP A 77 -0.60 -2.54 -14.67
N ARG A 78 -1.06 -2.10 -13.49
CA ARG A 78 -0.91 -2.80 -12.23
C ARG A 78 -2.25 -3.02 -11.53
N ARG A 79 -2.43 -4.23 -11.01
CA ARG A 79 -3.48 -4.54 -10.03
C ARG A 79 -2.94 -4.39 -8.62
N TRP A 80 -3.77 -3.88 -7.72
CA TRP A 80 -3.38 -3.46 -6.37
C TRP A 80 -4.14 -4.21 -5.28
N SER A 81 -3.45 -4.49 -4.18
CA SER A 81 -3.98 -5.00 -2.92
C SER A 81 -3.22 -4.32 -1.78
N PHE A 82 -3.89 -4.09 -0.65
CA PHE A 82 -3.36 -3.31 0.46
C PHE A 82 -3.47 -4.08 1.77
N SER A 83 -2.49 -3.87 2.65
CA SER A 83 -2.57 -4.27 4.05
C SER A 83 -2.89 -3.03 4.88
N TYR A 84 -3.78 -3.17 5.86
CA TYR A 84 -4.10 -2.10 6.79
C TYR A 84 -4.37 -2.65 8.19
N CYS A 85 -4.14 -1.83 9.20
CA CYS A 85 -4.38 -2.18 10.60
C CYS A 85 -5.13 -1.05 11.30
N GLN A 86 -5.85 -1.37 12.37
CA GLN A 86 -6.27 -0.35 13.32
C GLN A 86 -5.04 0.14 14.10
N GLY A 87 -5.06 1.41 14.48
CA GLY A 87 -3.97 2.03 15.25
C GLY A 87 -4.48 2.74 16.48
N THR A 88 -3.77 2.60 17.60
CA THR A 88 -4.05 3.33 18.84
C THR A 88 -2.75 3.87 19.43
N THR A 89 -2.82 5.05 20.03
CA THR A 89 -1.77 5.61 20.87
C THR A 89 -2.17 5.38 22.32
N GLN A 90 -1.31 4.74 23.11
CA GLN A 90 -1.51 4.54 24.54
C GLN A 90 -1.01 5.72 25.37
#